data_AF-A0AAD0C9V9-F1
#
_entry.id   AF-A0AAD0C9V9-F1
#
_cell.length_a   1.000
_cell.length_b   1.000
_cell.length_c   1.000
_cell.angle_alpha   90.00
_cell.angle_beta   90.00
_cell.angle_gamma   90.00
#
_symmetry.space_group_name_H-M   'P 1'
#
loop_
_entity.id
_entity.type
_entity.pdbx_description
1 polymer ?
#
loop_
_entity_poly.entity_id
_entity_poly.type
_entity_poly.pdbx_seq_one_letter_code
_entity_poly.pdbx_strand_id
1 'polypeptide(L)' 'MLHQDLRIYRCPQQFIQFKLGLREALSKQQAITFTIASDESVDDIERFLKKYAYSYNLDKQQGLLLVEPLRV' A
#
# COMPACT_ATOMS: atom_id res chain seq x y z
N MET A 1 -5.80 -12.07 -4.93
CA MET A 1 -5.26 -11.10 -3.95
C MET A 1 -3.75 -11.07 -4.15
N LEU A 2 -3.18 -9.89 -4.33
CA LEU A 2 -1.74 -9.71 -4.52
C LEU A 2 -1.03 -9.44 -3.19
N HIS A 3 0.26 -9.73 -3.15
CA HIS A 3 1.14 -9.43 -2.02
C HIS A 3 2.41 -8.76 -2.51
N GLN A 4 2.85 -7.72 -1.82
CA GLN A 4 4.12 -7.06 -2.14
C GLN A 4 4.86 -6.66 -0.87
N ASP A 5 6.11 -7.09 -0.77
CA ASP A 5 6.99 -6.69 0.31
C ASP A 5 7.64 -5.33 -0.02
N LEU A 6 7.40 -4.35 0.84
CA LEU A 6 7.97 -3.01 0.74
C LEU A 6 9.13 -2.78 1.71
N ARG A 7 9.44 -3.73 2.61
CA ARG A 7 10.42 -3.56 3.70
C ARG A 7 11.84 -3.30 3.23
N ILE A 8 12.20 -3.79 2.04
CA ILE A 8 13.54 -3.59 1.47
C ILE A 8 13.71 -2.19 0.86
N TYR A 9 12.62 -1.45 0.66
CA TYR A 9 12.65 -0.12 0.06
C TYR A 9 12.53 0.94 1.14
N ARG A 10 13.33 2.00 1.01
CA ARG A 10 13.23 3.21 1.82
C ARG A 10 12.58 4.32 1.00
N CYS A 11 12.07 5.36 1.65
CA CYS A 11 11.62 6.57 0.95
C CYS A 11 12.76 7.15 0.07
N PRO A 12 12.51 7.52 -1.21
CA PRO A 12 11.22 7.58 -1.92
C PRO A 12 10.84 6.30 -2.68
N GLN A 13 11.74 5.32 -2.77
CA GLN A 13 11.53 4.10 -3.56
C GLN A 13 10.36 3.28 -3.03
N GLN A 14 10.14 3.25 -1.72
CA GLN A 14 9.01 2.56 -1.10
C GLN A 14 7.66 3.07 -1.66
N PHE A 15 7.50 4.39 -1.77
CA PHE A 15 6.28 5.00 -2.30
C PHE A 15 6.10 4.76 -3.80
N ILE A 16 7.20 4.67 -4.56
CA ILE A 16 7.15 4.29 -5.99
C ILE A 16 6.68 2.85 -6.14
N GLN A 17 7.25 1.92 -5.36
CA GLN A 17 6.91 0.50 -5.40
C GLN A 17 5.47 0.23 -4.96
N PHE A 18 5.01 0.93 -3.92
CA PHE A 18 3.59 0.96 -3.54
C PHE A 18 2.69 1.35 -4.72
N LYS A 19 3.00 2.44 -5.43
CA LYS A 19 2.20 2.89 -6.59
C LYS A 19 2.20 1.89 -7.74
N LEU A 20 3.32 1.22 -7.99
CA LEU A 20 3.42 0.17 -9.01
C LEU A 20 2.54 -1.04 -8.65
N GLY A 21 2.67 -1.54 -7.42
CA GLY A 21 1.84 -2.64 -6.93
C GLY A 21 0.35 -2.34 -6.96
N LEU A 22 -0.03 -1.13 -6.52
CA LEU A 22 -1.42 -0.70 -6.53
C LEU A 22 -1.97 -0.63 -7.96
N ARG A 23 -1.18 -0.16 -8.94
CA ARG A 23 -1.60 -0.14 -10.35
C ARG A 23 -1.81 -1.55 -10.91
N GLU A 24 -0.96 -2.50 -10.54
CA GLU A 24 -1.12 -3.91 -10.93
C GLU A 24 -2.37 -4.54 -10.29
N ALA A 25 -2.60 -4.27 -9.01
CA ALA A 25 -3.79 -4.72 -8.28
C ALA A 25 -5.07 -4.23 -8.94
N LEU A 26 -5.09 -2.96 -9.35
CA LEU A 26 -6.21 -2.33 -10.04
C LEU A 26 -6.44 -2.90 -11.44
N SER A 27 -5.39 -3.14 -12.22
CA SER A 27 -5.55 -3.74 -13.56
C SER A 27 -6.10 -5.16 -13.49
N LYS A 28 -5.80 -5.89 -12.41
CA LYS A 28 -6.32 -7.23 -12.14
C LYS A 28 -7.64 -7.25 -11.37
N GLN A 29 -8.16 -6.10 -10.94
CA GLN A 29 -9.34 -5.97 -10.07
C GLN A 29 -9.25 -6.83 -8.80
N GLN A 30 -8.07 -6.83 -8.15
CA GLN A 30 -7.84 -7.59 -6.92
C GLN A 30 -7.33 -6.70 -5.80
N ALA A 31 -7.67 -7.04 -4.56
CA ALA A 31 -7.04 -6.45 -3.39
C ALA A 31 -5.55 -6.78 -3.34
N ILE A 32 -4.78 -5.91 -2.67
CA ILE A 32 -3.34 -6.07 -2.46
C ILE A 32 -2.98 -5.84 -1.00
N THR A 33 -2.13 -6.69 -0.44
CA THR A 33 -1.50 -6.49 0.86
C THR A 33 -0.04 -6.11 0.69
N PHE A 34 0.35 -4.99 1.27
CA PHE A 34 1.72 -4.55 1.37
C PHE A 34 2.29 -4.88 2.75
N THR A 35 3.47 -5.48 2.78
CA THR A 35 4.26 -5.62 4.01
C THR A 35 5.20 -4.43 4.13
N ILE A 36 5.16 -3.71 5.23
CA ILE A 36 5.89 -2.47 5.46
C ILE A 36 6.75 -2.61 6.70
N ALA A 37 7.89 -1.94 6.72
CA ALA A 37 8.77 -1.95 7.88
C ALA A 37 8.12 -1.12 9.01
N SER A 38 8.13 -1.64 10.23
CA SER A 38 7.45 -1.01 11.37
C SER A 38 8.09 0.31 11.82
N ASP A 39 9.32 0.57 11.41
CA ASP A 39 10.10 1.78 11.67
C ASP A 39 9.92 2.87 10.59
N GLU A 40 9.38 2.54 9.40
CA GLU A 40 9.17 3.51 8.32
C GLU A 40 7.83 4.23 8.46
N SER A 41 7.84 5.55 8.25
CA SER A 41 6.59 6.30 8.13
C SER A 41 5.88 5.94 6.82
N VAL A 42 4.58 5.69 6.94
CA VAL A 42 3.67 5.42 5.81
C VAL A 42 2.77 6.62 5.52
N ASP A 43 3.10 7.82 6.03
CA ASP A 43 2.24 9.00 5.95
C ASP A 43 1.96 9.41 4.50
N ASP A 44 2.94 9.31 3.60
CA ASP A 44 2.75 9.61 2.18
C ASP A 44 1.85 8.59 1.49
N ILE A 45 1.91 7.32 1.90
CA ILE A 45 1.03 6.26 1.42
C ILE A 45 -0.40 6.52 1.90
N GLU A 46 -0.61 6.75 3.20
CA GLU A 46 -1.93 7.05 3.75
C GLU A 46 -2.52 8.33 3.13
N ARG A 47 -1.72 9.40 2.98
CA ARG A 47 -2.15 10.65 2.34
C ARG A 47 -2.58 10.42 0.89
N PHE A 48 -1.85 9.58 0.16
CA PHE A 48 -2.23 9.19 -1.20
C PHE A 48 -3.56 8.42 -1.21
N LEU A 49 -3.70 7.40 -0.36
CA LEU A 49 -4.90 6.57 -0.30
C LEU A 49 -6.14 7.41 0.04
N LYS A 50 -6.05 8.31 1.03
CA LYS A 50 -7.11 9.25 1.40
C LYS A 50 -7.45 10.20 0.25
N LYS A 51 -6.44 10.79 -0.40
CA LYS A 51 -6.63 11.74 -1.51
C LYS A 51 -7.43 11.14 -2.68
N TYR A 52 -7.22 9.85 -2.96
CA TYR A 52 -7.89 9.14 -4.05
C TYR A 52 -9.02 8.23 -3.59
N ALA A 53 -9.45 8.38 -2.33
CA ALA A 53 -10.57 7.67 -1.72
C ALA A 53 -10.51 6.14 -1.86
N TYR A 54 -9.33 5.56 -1.64
CA TYR A 54 -9.19 4.11 -1.57
C TYR A 54 -9.76 3.57 -0.25
N SER A 55 -10.45 2.42 -0.30
CA SER A 55 -10.70 1.62 0.91
C SER A 55 -9.43 0.88 1.29
N TYR A 56 -8.99 1.03 2.54
CA TYR A 56 -7.77 0.39 3.04
C TYR A 56 -7.85 0.08 4.54
N ASN A 57 -7.09 -0.91 4.98
CA ASN A 57 -6.87 -1.22 6.38
C ASN A 57 -5.36 -1.25 6.66
N LEU A 58 -4.92 -0.51 7.69
CA LEU A 58 -3.53 -0.44 8.11
C LEU A 58 -3.39 -1.02 9.51
N ASP A 59 -2.73 -2.18 9.60
CA ASP A 59 -2.27 -2.75 10.87
C ASP A 59 -0.81 -2.34 11.11
N LYS A 60 -0.64 -1.30 11.93
CA LYS A 60 0.68 -0.77 12.29
C LYS A 60 1.49 -1.73 13.16
N GLN A 61 0.84 -2.62 13.92
CA GLN A 61 1.54 -3.57 14.79
C GLN A 61 2.18 -4.68 13.97
N GLN A 62 1.50 -5.14 12.92
CA GLN A 62 1.99 -6.19 12.04
C GLN A 62 2.77 -5.67 10.82
N GLY A 63 2.74 -4.35 10.57
CA GLY A 63 3.34 -3.75 9.38
C GLY A 63 2.62 -4.18 8.11
N LEU A 64 1.28 -4.28 8.16
CA LEU A 64 0.46 -4.72 7.03
C LEU A 64 -0.48 -3.62 6.59
N LEU A 65 -0.53 -3.39 5.28
CA LEU A 65 -1.48 -2.49 4.63
C LEU A 65 -2.26 -3.24 3.56
N LEU A 66 -3.54 -3.47 3.81
CA LEU A 66 -4.48 -3.99 2.83
C LEU A 66 -5.14 -2.83 2.08
N VAL A 67 -5.16 -2.88 0.75
CA VAL A 67 -5.86 -1.91 -0.09
C VAL A 67 -6.82 -2.65 -1.03
N GLU A 68 -8.08 -2.23 -1.02
CA GLU A 68 -9.10 -2.76 -1.91
C GLU A 68 -8.99 -2.16 -3.32
N PRO A 69 -9.37 -2.90 -4.38
CA PRO A 69 -9.32 -2.39 -5.74
C PRO A 69 -10.43 -1.36 -6.02
N LEU A 70 -11.45 -1.29 -5.16
CA LEU A 70 -12.55 -0.36 -5.25
C LEU A 70 -12.24 0.92 -4.45
N ARG A 71 -12.60 2.05 -5.04
CA ARG A 71 -12.61 3.37 -4.38
C ARG A 71 -13.99 3.62 -3.78
N VAL A 72 -14.04 4.36 -2.69
CA VAL A 72 -15.27 4.69 -1.92
C VAL A 72 -15.66 6.15 -2.13
#